data_AF-A0AAD9PSA0-F1
#
_entry.id   AF-A0AAD9PSA0-F1
#
_cell.length_a   1.000
_cell.length_b   1.000
_cell.length_c   1.000
_cell.angle_alpha   90.00
_cell.angle_beta   90.00
_cell.angle_gamma   90.00
#
_symmetry.space_group_name_H-M   'P 1'
#
loop_
_entity.id
_entity.type
_entity.pdbx_description
1 polymer ?
#
loop_
_entity_poly.entity_id
_entity_poly.type
_entity_poly.pdbx_seq_one_letter_code
_entity_poly.pdbx_strand_id
1 'polypeptide(L)'
;MADLCEMVFGLEVSVLEREKKNILSSLAAIDQEIVESGEFEELKDTVTCLCKGDYFTALKGKTSQHLLHLAAASTGDFNVINEIALVLKCAKTNSPQIIRHALVLFIGVACLELFIQLNWTGPSDPQHGMGILPGCNQETSDELILQRLSEDGQEHFNAAQSIVGLRVELTGALGRRTKFQQQDVSQLVLFLQREANSDVALNDDTLLAKVKFKDENIQHHINETDVDISPLDQAVILGLTVECQKRQATHTLNTEELLAYLEAITNHPKAWCLSMVALLMRSRLEKDSTRKMERSMMQLQELFDSIENHYPERDLAKLLFQMGAVKSALDIFHQIHAWEDVVYCYQSLGWHAKEDVWFSLGCAAIAANDLEVAAKAFHRCVSLDSWNAEAWNNLSHIYIKKGQKSRAYLTLKESLKGNYESWHIWENFLVVCVDVGAFRDAIIAYDRLMDLRDKYCDVQILGILVRAVNQGLLDLKEKSASDLRPNLLKLMGRQTSQVYLFSL
;
A
#
# COMPACT_ATOMS: atom_id res chain seq x y z
N MET A 1 43.97 8.68 9.21
CA MET A 1 43.42 7.32 9.42
C MET A 1 42.46 7.30 10.60
N ALA A 2 42.83 7.69 11.82
CA ALA A 2 41.89 7.78 12.95
C ALA A 2 40.73 8.76 12.69
N ASP A 3 41.03 9.94 12.12
CA ASP A 3 40.02 10.95 11.76
C ASP A 3 39.01 10.45 10.71
N LEU A 4 39.51 9.78 9.66
CA LEU A 4 38.68 9.25 8.57
C LEU A 4 37.71 8.17 9.06
N CYS A 5 38.11 7.33 10.02
CA CYS A 5 37.22 6.35 10.63
C CYS A 5 36.06 7.02 11.36
N GLU A 6 36.33 8.07 12.16
CA GLU A 6 35.29 8.81 12.88
C GLU A 6 34.35 9.53 11.91
N MET A 7 34.88 10.11 10.83
CA MET A 7 34.08 10.75 9.79
C MET A 7 33.16 9.77 9.06
N VAL A 8 33.66 8.59 8.69
CA VAL A 8 32.85 7.54 8.05
C VAL A 8 31.81 6.99 9.01
N PHE A 9 32.14 6.77 10.27
CA PHE A 9 31.17 6.37 11.30
C PHE A 9 30.08 7.44 11.47
N GLY A 10 30.44 8.72 11.50
CA GLY A 10 29.47 9.82 11.51
C GLY A 10 28.57 9.85 10.27
N LEU A 11 29.10 9.49 9.11
CA LEU A 11 28.31 9.30 7.89
C LEU A 11 27.31 8.14 8.03
N GLU A 12 27.75 6.98 8.54
CA GLU A 12 26.89 5.81 8.79
C GLU A 12 25.70 6.16 9.69
N VAL A 13 25.96 6.80 10.83
CA VAL A 13 24.90 7.26 11.75
C VAL A 13 23.95 8.23 11.05
N SER A 14 24.48 9.23 10.35
CA SER A 14 23.66 10.24 9.67
C SER A 14 22.75 9.65 8.59
N VAL A 15 23.23 8.63 7.87
CA VAL A 15 22.44 7.91 6.85
C VAL A 15 21.31 7.10 7.50
N LEU A 16 21.61 6.41 8.60
CA LEU A 16 20.60 5.63 9.34
C LEU A 16 19.52 6.53 9.97
N GLU A 17 19.89 7.71 10.46
CA GLU A 17 18.96 8.70 11.03
C GLU A 17 18.24 9.53 9.94
N ARG A 18 18.59 9.33 8.66
CA ARG A 18 18.02 10.05 7.50
C ARG A 18 18.20 11.58 7.58
N GLU A 19 19.22 12.06 8.28
CA GLU A 19 19.50 13.49 8.45
C GLU A 19 20.28 14.08 7.27
N LYS A 20 19.57 14.52 6.23
CA LYS A 20 20.17 15.04 4.98
C LYS A 20 21.28 16.09 5.15
N LYS A 21 21.16 16.97 6.14
CA LYS A 21 22.17 18.01 6.40
C LYS A 21 23.48 17.41 6.89
N ASN A 22 23.42 16.46 7.82
CA ASN A 22 24.59 15.83 8.41
C ASN A 22 25.29 14.91 7.39
N ILE A 23 24.50 14.23 6.55
CA ILE A 23 25.04 13.41 5.46
C ILE A 23 25.88 14.26 4.50
N LEU A 24 25.37 15.41 4.07
CA LEU A 24 26.10 16.30 3.16
C LEU A 24 27.35 16.90 3.81
N SER A 25 27.30 17.25 5.11
CA SER A 25 28.48 17.74 5.82
C SER A 25 29.55 16.65 6.00
N SER A 26 29.13 15.42 6.32
CA SER A 26 30.05 14.29 6.48
C SER A 26 30.69 13.91 5.15
N LEU A 27 29.93 13.87 4.05
CA LEU A 27 30.49 13.66 2.72
C LEU A 27 31.48 14.75 2.33
N ALA A 28 31.17 16.03 2.60
CA ALA A 28 32.08 17.13 2.30
C ALA A 28 33.37 17.10 3.13
N ALA A 29 33.29 16.70 4.40
CA ALA A 29 34.46 16.54 5.27
C ALA A 29 35.36 15.39 4.77
N ILE A 30 34.75 14.28 4.37
CA ILE A 30 35.47 13.12 3.83
C ILE A 30 36.12 13.45 2.46
N ASP A 31 35.45 14.24 1.61
CA ASP A 31 35.94 14.71 0.30
C ASP A 31 37.22 15.57 0.42
N GLN A 32 37.37 16.31 1.53
CA GLN A 32 38.57 17.13 1.78
C GLN A 32 39.80 16.32 2.19
N GLU A 33 39.61 15.12 2.74
CA GLU A 33 40.67 14.25 3.26
C GLU A 33 41.14 13.19 2.25
N ILE A 34 40.36 12.91 1.21
CA ILE A 34 40.67 11.87 0.22
C ILE A 34 41.20 12.49 -1.07
N VAL A 35 42.29 11.93 -1.60
CA VAL A 35 42.77 12.22 -2.96
C VAL A 35 41.87 11.48 -3.95
N GLU A 36 41.23 12.21 -4.88
CA GLU A 36 40.30 11.74 -5.93
C GLU A 36 40.32 10.21 -6.14
N SER A 37 39.34 9.53 -5.52
CA SER A 37 39.19 8.08 -5.64
C SER A 37 37.83 7.77 -6.25
N GLY A 38 37.81 6.96 -7.31
CA GLY A 38 36.57 6.59 -8.00
C GLY A 38 35.57 5.84 -7.11
N GLU A 39 36.04 5.17 -6.07
CA GLU A 39 35.19 4.48 -5.09
C GLU A 39 34.53 5.46 -4.10
N PHE A 40 35.18 6.59 -3.78
CA PHE A 40 34.54 7.61 -2.95
C PHE A 40 33.45 8.36 -3.71
N GLU A 41 33.66 8.63 -5.00
CA GLU A 41 32.62 9.24 -5.84
C GLU A 41 31.42 8.29 -5.98
N GLU A 42 31.67 6.98 -6.14
CA GLU A 42 30.61 5.97 -6.12
C GLU A 42 29.88 5.94 -4.76
N LEU A 43 30.59 6.00 -3.63
CA LEU A 43 29.99 6.09 -2.29
C LEU A 43 29.09 7.31 -2.14
N LYS A 44 29.55 8.48 -2.61
CA LYS A 44 28.83 9.74 -2.58
C LYS A 44 27.55 9.65 -3.40
N ASP A 45 27.61 9.06 -4.60
CA ASP A 45 26.45 8.82 -5.44
C ASP A 45 25.45 7.86 -4.79
N THR A 46 25.92 6.72 -4.26
CA THR A 46 25.06 5.73 -3.58
C THR A 46 24.34 6.34 -2.39
N VAL A 47 25.05 7.05 -1.50
CA VAL A 47 24.45 7.71 -0.32
C VAL A 47 23.48 8.82 -0.73
N THR A 48 23.79 9.59 -1.76
CA THR A 48 22.89 10.63 -2.27
C THR A 48 21.60 10.02 -2.83
N CYS A 49 21.69 8.87 -3.51
CA CYS A 49 20.54 8.14 -4.03
C CYS A 49 19.69 7.55 -2.90
N LEU A 50 20.32 6.96 -1.87
CA LEU A 50 19.64 6.50 -0.64
C LEU A 50 18.83 7.63 0.01
N CYS A 51 19.40 8.83 0.13
CA CYS A 51 18.71 10.00 0.70
C CYS A 51 17.48 10.46 -0.10
N LYS A 52 17.46 10.17 -1.40
CA LYS A 52 16.36 10.52 -2.32
C LYS A 52 15.31 9.41 -2.42
N GLY A 53 15.56 8.24 -1.84
CA GLY A 53 14.73 7.05 -2.03
C GLY A 53 14.86 6.44 -3.43
N ASP A 54 15.90 6.79 -4.19
CA ASP A 54 16.17 6.23 -5.52
C ASP A 54 17.15 5.06 -5.41
N TYR A 55 16.67 3.96 -4.84
CA TYR A 55 17.49 2.78 -4.58
C TYR A 55 17.94 2.08 -5.87
N PHE A 56 17.16 2.22 -6.95
CA PHE A 56 17.50 1.63 -8.25
C PHE A 56 18.75 2.27 -8.84
N THR A 57 18.84 3.60 -8.84
CA THR A 57 20.02 4.31 -9.31
C THR A 57 21.22 4.07 -8.39
N ALA A 58 21.00 3.92 -7.09
CA ALA A 58 22.05 3.61 -6.12
C ALA A 58 22.80 2.30 -6.44
N LEU A 59 22.14 1.33 -7.08
CA LEU A 59 22.69 0.01 -7.42
C LEU A 59 23.31 -0.08 -8.82
N LYS A 60 23.38 1.02 -9.58
CA LYS A 60 24.04 1.07 -10.90
C LYS A 60 25.55 1.35 -10.86
N GLY A 61 26.10 1.53 -9.68
CA GLY A 61 27.55 1.72 -9.47
C GLY A 61 28.39 0.55 -9.97
N LYS A 62 29.68 0.76 -10.20
CA LYS A 62 30.59 -0.27 -10.69
C LYS A 62 30.77 -1.40 -9.68
N THR A 63 30.91 -1.05 -8.41
CA THR A 63 31.10 -1.99 -7.30
C THR A 63 29.81 -2.76 -7.04
N SER A 64 28.66 -2.09 -7.04
CA SER A 64 27.36 -2.76 -6.91
C SER A 64 27.09 -3.70 -8.08
N GLN A 65 27.32 -3.26 -9.32
CA GLN A 65 27.16 -4.10 -10.50
C GLN A 65 28.13 -5.28 -10.52
N HIS A 66 29.36 -5.11 -10.03
CA HIS A 66 30.30 -6.23 -9.90
C HIS A 66 29.82 -7.29 -8.89
N LEU A 67 29.41 -6.86 -7.69
CA LEU A 67 28.87 -7.74 -6.65
C LEU A 67 27.60 -8.45 -7.12
N LEU A 68 26.69 -7.71 -7.77
CA LEU A 68 25.43 -8.23 -8.28
C LEU A 68 25.61 -9.13 -9.52
N HIS A 69 26.55 -8.81 -10.42
CA HIS A 69 26.89 -9.67 -11.55
C HIS A 69 27.42 -11.01 -11.09
N LEU A 70 28.32 -11.02 -10.11
CA LEU A 70 28.91 -12.25 -9.60
C LEU A 70 27.85 -13.10 -8.90
N ALA A 71 27.02 -12.48 -8.05
CA ALA A 71 25.86 -13.14 -7.45
C ALA A 71 24.89 -13.71 -8.51
N ALA A 72 24.75 -13.06 -9.66
CA ALA A 72 23.85 -13.49 -10.74
C ALA A 72 24.47 -14.54 -11.69
N ALA A 73 25.79 -14.63 -11.80
CA ALA A 73 26.49 -15.44 -12.80
C ALA A 73 26.93 -16.82 -12.30
N SER A 74 27.02 -17.05 -10.98
CA SER A 74 27.44 -18.33 -10.43
C SER A 74 26.28 -19.33 -10.30
N THR A 75 26.49 -20.56 -10.76
CA THR A 75 25.54 -21.70 -10.65
C THR A 75 26.03 -22.80 -9.69
N GLY A 76 26.95 -22.48 -8.78
CA GLY A 76 27.45 -23.38 -7.73
C GLY A 76 27.80 -22.57 -6.48
N ASP A 77 28.21 -23.24 -5.38
CA ASP A 77 28.56 -22.72 -4.03
C ASP A 77 29.61 -21.58 -4.02
N PHE A 78 29.36 -20.50 -4.73
CA PHE A 78 30.14 -19.29 -4.74
C PHE A 78 29.57 -18.38 -3.67
N ASN A 79 30.23 -18.43 -2.52
CA ASN A 79 29.83 -17.68 -1.35
C ASN A 79 30.05 -16.19 -1.64
N VAL A 80 28.99 -15.42 -1.89
CA VAL A 80 29.02 -13.94 -2.07
C VAL A 80 29.83 -13.27 -0.95
N ILE A 81 29.85 -13.88 0.24
CA ILE A 81 30.67 -13.48 1.39
C ILE A 81 32.17 -13.47 1.06
N ASN A 82 32.68 -14.45 0.31
CA ASN A 82 34.08 -14.51 -0.10
C ASN A 82 34.44 -13.39 -1.08
N GLU A 83 33.54 -13.05 -2.00
CA GLU A 83 33.76 -11.95 -2.95
C GLU A 83 33.67 -10.58 -2.27
N ILE A 84 32.70 -10.40 -1.36
CA ILE A 84 32.67 -9.22 -0.49
C ILE A 84 33.99 -9.12 0.28
N ALA A 85 34.47 -10.23 0.86
CA ALA A 85 35.75 -10.25 1.56
C ALA A 85 36.94 -9.91 0.65
N LEU A 86 36.92 -10.31 -0.63
CA LEU A 86 37.95 -9.95 -1.62
C LEU A 86 37.89 -8.47 -1.97
N VAL A 87 36.70 -7.90 -2.21
CA VAL A 87 36.50 -6.47 -2.46
C VAL A 87 37.00 -5.65 -1.27
N LEU A 88 36.69 -6.07 -0.03
CA LEU A 88 37.14 -5.39 1.18
C LEU A 88 38.66 -5.50 1.41
N LYS A 89 39.28 -6.62 1.01
CA LYS A 89 40.74 -6.88 1.15
C LYS A 89 41.59 -6.40 -0.04
N CYS A 90 40.98 -5.94 -1.13
CA CYS A 90 41.72 -5.58 -2.34
C CYS A 90 42.65 -4.38 -2.10
N ALA A 91 43.97 -4.62 -2.06
CA ALA A 91 44.99 -3.60 -1.86
C ALA A 91 45.36 -2.81 -3.14
N LYS A 92 44.70 -3.10 -4.27
CA LYS A 92 45.07 -2.53 -5.58
C LYS A 92 44.48 -1.15 -5.87
N THR A 93 43.53 -0.66 -5.06
CA THR A 93 42.92 0.66 -5.26
C THR A 93 43.50 1.69 -4.29
N ASN A 94 43.68 2.92 -4.76
CA ASN A 94 44.25 4.05 -4.00
C ASN A 94 43.33 4.56 -2.88
N SER A 95 42.13 3.99 -2.75
CA SER A 95 41.12 4.36 -1.76
C SER A 95 41.40 3.73 -0.40
N PRO A 96 41.21 4.51 0.69
CA PRO A 96 41.18 3.97 2.05
C PRO A 96 40.21 2.79 2.20
N GLN A 97 40.67 1.73 2.87
CA GLN A 97 39.90 0.50 3.09
C GLN A 97 38.53 0.78 3.71
N ILE A 98 38.41 1.78 4.58
CA ILE A 98 37.16 2.13 5.26
C ILE A 98 36.06 2.67 4.33
N ILE A 99 36.43 3.32 3.22
CA ILE A 99 35.47 3.79 2.21
C ILE A 99 34.84 2.59 1.51
N ARG A 100 35.62 1.53 1.23
CA ARG A 100 35.09 0.29 0.66
C ARG A 100 34.12 -0.40 1.60
N HIS A 101 34.39 -0.40 2.91
CA HIS A 101 33.47 -0.94 3.91
C HIS A 101 32.15 -0.16 3.90
N ALA A 102 32.21 1.17 3.95
CA ALA A 102 31.02 2.01 3.87
C ALA A 102 30.25 1.83 2.56
N LEU A 103 30.95 1.74 1.43
CA LEU A 103 30.34 1.53 0.12
C LEU A 103 29.59 0.19 0.06
N VAL A 104 30.22 -0.90 0.49
CA VAL A 104 29.58 -2.23 0.54
C VAL A 104 28.38 -2.23 1.50
N LEU A 105 28.51 -1.58 2.66
CA LEU A 105 27.41 -1.42 3.61
C LEU A 105 26.21 -0.73 2.97
N PHE A 106 26.42 0.43 2.32
CA PHE A 106 25.33 1.20 1.71
C PHE A 106 24.75 0.56 0.45
N ILE A 107 25.53 -0.24 -0.30
CA ILE A 107 25.00 -1.12 -1.34
C ILE A 107 24.04 -2.15 -0.71
N GLY A 108 24.42 -2.76 0.42
CA GLY A 108 23.55 -3.66 1.16
C GLY A 108 22.26 -3.00 1.65
N VAL A 109 22.36 -1.78 2.20
CA VAL A 109 21.21 -0.96 2.59
C VAL A 109 20.31 -0.66 1.39
N ALA A 110 20.89 -0.28 0.24
CA ALA A 110 20.13 -0.02 -0.99
C ALA A 110 19.40 -1.28 -1.50
N CYS A 111 20.03 -2.45 -1.44
CA CYS A 111 19.38 -3.72 -1.77
C CYS A 111 18.20 -4.02 -0.84
N LEU A 112 18.36 -3.84 0.48
CA LEU A 112 17.31 -4.08 1.46
C LEU A 112 16.14 -3.11 1.28
N GLU A 113 16.42 -1.81 1.17
CA GLU A 113 15.40 -0.77 1.00
C GLU A 113 14.67 -0.92 -0.34
N LEU A 114 15.38 -1.30 -1.42
CA LEU A 114 14.74 -1.63 -2.70
C LEU A 114 13.83 -2.85 -2.59
N PHE A 115 14.29 -3.91 -1.91
CA PHE A 115 13.47 -5.09 -1.65
C PHE A 115 12.22 -4.72 -0.85
N ILE A 116 12.35 -3.84 0.16
CA ILE A 116 11.23 -3.36 0.95
C ILE A 116 10.26 -2.53 0.10
N GLN A 117 10.80 -1.67 -0.77
CA GLN A 117 10.01 -0.85 -1.67
C GLN A 117 9.20 -1.68 -2.67
N LEU A 118 9.83 -2.67 -3.31
CA LEU A 118 9.17 -3.49 -4.31
C LEU A 118 8.08 -4.40 -3.70
N ASN A 119 8.24 -4.82 -2.44
CA ASN A 119 7.32 -5.78 -1.81
C ASN A 119 6.27 -5.15 -0.89
N TRP A 120 6.57 -4.03 -0.22
CA TRP A 120 5.71 -3.50 0.85
C TRP A 120 5.40 -2.00 0.73
N THR A 121 6.39 -1.13 0.49
CA THR A 121 6.16 0.32 0.63
C THR A 121 5.79 1.03 -0.68
N GLY A 122 6.22 0.52 -1.83
CA GLY A 122 6.01 1.16 -3.14
C GLY A 122 6.68 2.54 -3.27
N PRO A 123 6.63 3.18 -4.45
CA PRO A 123 5.99 2.72 -5.69
C PRO A 123 6.75 1.54 -6.33
N SER A 124 6.01 0.68 -7.04
CA SER A 124 6.58 -0.39 -7.85
C SER A 124 7.36 0.21 -9.03
N ASP A 125 8.57 -0.30 -9.26
CA ASP A 125 9.39 0.10 -10.40
C ASP A 125 8.67 -0.29 -11.71
N PRO A 126 8.45 0.63 -12.66
CA PRO A 126 7.91 0.28 -13.98
C PRO A 126 8.74 -0.80 -14.71
N GLN A 127 10.02 -0.95 -14.37
CA GLN A 127 10.91 -1.99 -14.92
C GLN A 127 11.08 -3.22 -14.02
N HIS A 128 10.42 -3.32 -12.85
CA HIS A 128 10.52 -4.44 -11.91
C HIS A 128 11.97 -4.89 -11.59
N GLY A 129 12.95 -3.98 -11.55
CA GLY A 129 14.34 -4.35 -11.28
C GLY A 129 15.11 -4.91 -12.48
N MET A 130 14.52 -4.98 -13.68
CA MET A 130 15.07 -5.61 -14.90
C MET A 130 16.33 -4.93 -15.49
N GLY A 131 16.92 -3.96 -14.80
CA GLY A 131 18.17 -3.29 -15.20
C GLY A 131 19.28 -3.32 -14.15
N ILE A 132 19.06 -3.98 -13.01
CA ILE A 132 20.04 -4.05 -11.90
C ILE A 132 20.93 -5.29 -12.02
N LEU A 133 20.37 -6.42 -12.46
CA LEU A 133 21.10 -7.69 -12.59
C LEU A 133 21.61 -7.83 -14.03
N PRO A 134 22.92 -7.83 -14.27
CA PRO A 134 23.45 -7.96 -15.63
C PRO A 134 23.17 -9.37 -16.19
N GLY A 135 22.61 -9.43 -17.40
CA GLY A 135 22.27 -10.67 -18.09
C GLY A 135 20.79 -11.08 -18.03
N CYS A 136 19.95 -10.40 -17.24
CA CYS A 136 18.49 -10.56 -17.30
C CYS A 136 17.91 -9.77 -18.48
N ASN A 137 17.89 -10.38 -19.68
CA ASN A 137 17.05 -9.90 -20.77
C ASN A 137 15.59 -10.30 -20.51
N GLN A 138 14.62 -9.72 -21.24
CA GLN A 138 13.19 -10.14 -21.20
C GLN A 138 12.95 -11.66 -21.40
N GLU A 139 13.97 -12.40 -21.83
CA GLU A 139 13.95 -13.85 -22.06
C GLU A 139 14.52 -14.70 -20.91
N THR A 140 15.06 -14.13 -19.83
CA THR A 140 15.33 -14.96 -18.62
C THR A 140 13.98 -15.39 -18.06
N SER A 141 13.64 -16.67 -18.27
CA SER A 141 12.37 -17.22 -17.83
C SER A 141 12.20 -17.04 -16.33
N ASP A 142 10.98 -16.70 -15.90
CA ASP A 142 10.57 -16.70 -14.49
C ASP A 142 11.00 -18.00 -13.79
N GLU A 143 11.12 -19.10 -14.54
CA GLU A 143 11.64 -20.40 -14.13
C GLU A 143 13.08 -20.36 -13.58
N LEU A 144 14.00 -19.62 -14.20
CA LEU A 144 15.39 -19.49 -13.73
C LEU A 144 15.45 -18.62 -12.46
N ILE A 145 14.62 -17.59 -12.39
CA ILE A 145 14.48 -16.72 -11.20
C ILE A 145 13.85 -17.52 -10.04
N LEU A 146 12.84 -18.35 -10.32
CA LEU A 146 12.22 -19.27 -9.36
C LEU A 146 13.18 -20.36 -8.89
N GLN A 147 14.02 -20.89 -9.80
CA GLN A 147 15.08 -21.84 -9.44
C GLN A 147 16.12 -21.21 -8.51
N ARG A 148 16.44 -19.92 -8.70
CA ARG A 148 17.36 -19.15 -7.85
C ARG A 148 16.75 -18.72 -6.52
N LEU A 149 15.46 -18.36 -6.50
CA LEU A 149 14.68 -18.18 -5.27
C LEU A 149 14.55 -19.47 -4.45
N SER A 150 14.80 -20.63 -5.07
CA SER A 150 14.83 -21.94 -4.40
C SER A 150 16.17 -22.27 -3.74
N GLU A 151 17.20 -21.41 -3.87
CA GLU A 151 18.39 -21.52 -3.02
C GLU A 151 17.98 -21.18 -1.58
N ASP A 152 18.18 -22.15 -0.69
CA ASP A 152 17.72 -22.10 0.70
C ASP A 152 18.43 -20.95 1.43
N GLY A 153 17.70 -19.85 1.69
CA GLY A 153 18.20 -18.70 2.46
C GLY A 153 18.66 -19.06 3.88
N GLN A 154 18.33 -20.27 4.34
CA GLN A 154 18.75 -20.90 5.59
C GLN A 154 20.28 -20.82 5.78
N GLU A 155 21.07 -21.03 4.73
CA GLU A 155 22.53 -20.94 4.85
C GLU A 155 23.01 -19.52 5.15
N HIS A 156 22.35 -18.52 4.58
CA HIS A 156 22.66 -17.11 4.84
C HIS A 156 22.26 -16.70 6.27
N PHE A 157 21.12 -17.17 6.78
CA PHE A 157 20.72 -16.91 8.17
C PHE A 157 21.59 -17.67 9.18
N ASN A 158 22.06 -18.87 8.84
CA ASN A 158 23.04 -19.61 9.64
C ASN A 158 24.41 -18.89 9.66
N ALA A 159 24.84 -18.36 8.52
CA ALA A 159 26.04 -17.54 8.43
C ALA A 159 25.90 -16.25 9.23
N ALA A 160 24.74 -15.57 9.17
CA ALA A 160 24.46 -14.38 9.97
C ALA A 160 24.51 -14.66 11.48
N GLN A 161 23.92 -15.77 11.93
CA GLN A 161 24.02 -16.25 13.31
C GLN A 161 25.48 -16.46 13.75
N SER A 162 26.30 -17.08 12.88
CA SER A 162 27.72 -17.31 13.15
C SER A 162 28.53 -16.02 13.21
N ILE A 163 28.26 -15.05 12.32
CA ILE A 163 28.94 -13.75 12.28
C ILE A 163 28.65 -12.94 13.55
N VAL A 164 27.40 -12.96 14.01
CA VAL A 164 26.96 -12.25 15.22
C VAL A 164 27.34 -13.01 16.50
N GLY A 165 27.74 -14.27 16.39
CA GLY A 165 28.03 -15.16 17.52
C GLY A 165 26.78 -15.47 18.35
N LEU A 166 25.61 -15.48 17.70
CA LEU A 166 24.31 -15.71 18.32
C LEU A 166 23.74 -17.03 17.83
N ARG A 167 23.53 -17.97 18.75
CA ARG A 167 22.82 -19.21 18.49
C ARG A 167 21.38 -19.10 18.97
N VAL A 168 20.45 -19.33 18.05
CA VAL A 168 19.01 -19.26 18.30
C VAL A 168 18.41 -20.66 18.25
N GLU A 169 17.77 -21.11 19.33
CA GLU A 169 17.12 -22.42 19.39
C GLU A 169 15.69 -22.33 19.90
N LEU A 170 14.76 -22.97 19.20
CA LEU A 170 13.37 -23.07 19.64
C LEU A 170 13.20 -24.25 20.59
N THR A 171 12.70 -24.01 21.80
CA THR A 171 12.48 -25.03 22.83
C THR A 171 11.08 -24.94 23.42
N GLY A 172 10.64 -25.99 24.12
CA GLY A 172 9.35 -26.04 24.80
C GLY A 172 9.52 -26.07 26.32
N ALA A 173 8.79 -25.20 27.04
CA ALA A 173 8.84 -25.12 28.50
C ALA A 173 7.42 -25.14 29.10
N LEU A 174 7.26 -25.82 30.24
CA LEU A 174 6.01 -25.79 31.01
C LEU A 174 5.96 -24.52 31.86
N GLY A 175 4.93 -23.69 31.67
CA GLY A 175 4.80 -22.45 32.42
C GLY A 175 3.36 -21.99 32.64
N ARG A 176 3.21 -21.00 33.52
CA ARG A 176 1.94 -20.33 33.83
C ARG A 176 1.98 -18.88 33.38
N ARG A 177 0.98 -18.48 32.60
CA ARG A 177 0.85 -17.11 32.08
C ARG A 177 0.13 -16.17 33.05
N THR A 178 -0.68 -16.71 33.96
CA THR A 178 -1.39 -15.90 34.96
C THR A 178 -1.25 -16.51 36.35
N LYS A 179 -1.26 -15.65 37.38
CA LYS A 179 -1.19 -16.07 38.79
C LYS A 179 -2.33 -17.04 39.18
N PHE A 180 -3.45 -16.98 38.48
CA PHE A 180 -4.66 -17.78 38.75
C PHE A 180 -4.70 -19.12 38.01
N GLN A 181 -3.75 -19.41 37.11
CA GLN A 181 -3.65 -20.73 36.48
C GLN A 181 -3.19 -21.78 37.50
N GLN A 182 -3.94 -22.88 37.58
CA GLN A 182 -3.63 -24.01 38.46
C GLN A 182 -2.74 -25.06 37.80
N GLN A 183 -2.83 -25.21 36.47
CA GLN A 183 -2.06 -26.18 35.69
C GLN A 183 -1.01 -25.47 34.82
N ASP A 184 0.17 -26.07 34.74
CA ASP A 184 1.26 -25.63 33.85
C ASP A 184 0.94 -26.07 32.42
N VAL A 185 1.05 -25.16 31.45
CA VAL A 185 0.81 -25.45 30.04
C VAL A 185 2.12 -25.38 29.27
N SER A 186 2.32 -26.26 28.30
CA SER A 186 3.49 -26.25 27.42
C SER A 186 3.47 -25.01 26.53
N GLN A 187 4.57 -24.28 26.51
CA GLN A 187 4.74 -23.05 25.73
C GLN A 187 6.05 -23.13 24.96
N LEU A 188 6.06 -22.59 23.74
CA LEU A 188 7.29 -22.44 22.96
C LEU A 188 8.06 -21.21 23.48
N VAL A 189 9.36 -21.36 23.63
CA VAL A 189 10.28 -20.32 24.09
C VAL A 189 11.53 -20.34 23.23
N LEU A 190 12.02 -19.15 22.90
CA LEU A 190 13.27 -18.99 22.18
C LEU A 190 14.45 -18.97 23.17
N PHE A 191 15.42 -19.85 22.95
CA PHE A 191 16.67 -19.90 23.68
C PHE A 191 17.76 -19.18 22.88
N LEU A 192 18.46 -18.26 23.54
CA LEU A 192 19.50 -17.42 22.93
C LEU A 192 20.83 -17.69 23.65
N GLN A 193 21.84 -18.17 22.93
CA GLN A 193 23.16 -18.44 23.47
C GLN A 193 24.21 -17.64 22.71
N ARG A 194 25.08 -16.93 23.44
CA ARG A 194 26.23 -16.22 22.86
C ARG A 194 27.49 -17.07 23.04
N GLU A 195 28.30 -17.20 21.99
CA GLU A 195 29.64 -17.77 22.13
C GLU A 195 30.51 -16.75 22.90
N ALA A 196 31.04 -17.16 24.05
CA ALA A 196 31.35 -16.28 25.18
C ALA A 196 32.31 -15.10 24.89
N ASN A 197 31.92 -13.91 25.35
CA ASN A 197 32.75 -13.15 26.29
C ASN A 197 32.00 -13.11 27.62
N SER A 198 32.67 -13.58 28.66
CA SER A 198 32.15 -13.66 30.02
C SER A 198 31.81 -12.28 30.56
N ASP A 199 30.57 -12.07 31.00
CA ASP A 199 30.29 -11.17 32.11
C ASP A 199 29.12 -11.69 32.95
N VAL A 200 29.28 -11.49 34.26
CA VAL A 200 28.53 -12.13 35.35
C VAL A 200 27.17 -11.47 35.57
N ALA A 201 26.13 -12.28 35.77
CA ALA A 201 24.78 -11.80 36.07
C ALA A 201 24.67 -11.20 37.49
N LEU A 202 23.99 -10.05 37.59
CA LEU A 202 23.51 -9.47 38.84
C LEU A 202 22.09 -9.97 39.11
N ASN A 203 21.90 -10.62 40.25
CA ASN A 203 20.58 -10.97 40.77
C ASN A 203 19.81 -9.70 41.12
N ASP A 204 18.54 -9.61 40.71
CA ASP A 204 17.59 -8.78 41.45
C ASP A 204 16.20 -9.43 41.52
N ASP A 205 15.64 -9.36 42.72
CA ASP A 205 14.42 -9.99 43.17
C ASP A 205 13.23 -9.04 42.98
N THR A 206 12.03 -9.64 42.91
CA THR A 206 10.70 -9.03 43.08
C THR A 206 9.99 -8.39 41.88
N LEU A 207 9.10 -9.19 41.26
CA LEU A 207 7.73 -8.90 40.75
C LEU A 207 7.47 -9.65 39.42
N LEU A 208 6.32 -10.35 39.30
CA LEU A 208 6.02 -11.21 38.13
C LEU A 208 5.30 -10.42 37.02
N ALA A 209 6.08 -9.94 36.05
CA ALA A 209 5.62 -9.47 34.73
C ALA A 209 5.82 -10.51 33.60
N LYS A 210 6.51 -11.61 33.88
CA LYS A 210 6.91 -12.67 32.93
C LYS A 210 6.25 -14.01 33.26
N VAL A 211 6.16 -14.92 32.29
CA VAL A 211 5.66 -16.31 32.47
C VAL A 211 6.55 -17.03 33.48
N LYS A 212 5.94 -17.69 34.49
CA LYS A 212 6.69 -18.50 35.46
C LYS A 212 6.78 -19.93 34.96
N PHE A 213 7.99 -20.41 34.69
CA PHE A 213 8.26 -21.79 34.27
C PHE A 213 8.42 -22.71 35.48
N LYS A 214 8.06 -23.99 35.29
CA LYS A 214 8.09 -25.01 36.35
C LYS A 214 9.50 -25.55 36.60
N ASP A 215 10.31 -25.62 35.55
CA ASP A 215 11.64 -26.19 35.60
C ASP A 215 12.65 -25.09 35.95
N GLU A 216 13.28 -25.19 37.12
CA GLU A 216 14.20 -24.18 37.64
C GLU A 216 15.45 -24.04 36.75
N ASN A 217 15.88 -25.11 36.07
CA ASN A 217 16.99 -25.03 35.12
C ASN A 217 16.59 -24.22 33.89
N ILE A 218 15.40 -24.45 33.33
CA ILE A 218 14.88 -23.69 32.19
C ILE A 218 14.60 -22.24 32.61
N GLN A 219 14.09 -22.01 33.82
CA GLN A 219 13.89 -20.67 34.38
C GLN A 219 15.22 -19.94 34.60
N HIS A 220 16.28 -20.60 35.09
CA HIS A 220 17.61 -20.02 35.23
C HIS A 220 18.26 -19.76 33.87
N HIS A 221 18.14 -20.66 32.89
CA HIS A 221 18.68 -20.47 31.54
C HIS A 221 17.90 -19.41 30.74
N ILE A 222 16.60 -19.24 30.99
CA ILE A 222 15.79 -18.14 30.47
C ILE A 222 16.06 -16.84 31.24
N ASN A 223 16.33 -16.87 32.54
CA ASN A 223 16.73 -15.65 33.27
C ASN A 223 18.17 -15.22 32.92
N GLU A 224 19.04 -16.15 32.54
CA GLU A 224 20.34 -15.90 31.89
C GLU A 224 20.19 -15.39 30.44
N THR A 225 18.97 -15.33 29.90
CA THR A 225 18.65 -14.55 28.68
C THR A 225 18.45 -13.05 28.93
N ASP A 226 18.95 -12.50 30.04
CA ASP A 226 19.49 -11.12 30.04
C ASP A 226 20.79 -11.02 29.21
N VAL A 227 20.90 -11.81 28.13
CA VAL A 227 21.84 -11.57 27.05
C VAL A 227 21.40 -10.25 26.45
N ASP A 228 22.27 -9.24 26.51
CA ASP A 228 22.00 -7.93 25.95
C ASP A 228 21.85 -8.02 24.42
N ILE A 229 20.61 -8.26 23.94
CA ILE A 229 20.31 -8.50 22.52
C ILE A 229 20.53 -7.21 21.73
N SER A 230 21.59 -7.13 20.93
CA SER A 230 21.91 -5.92 20.14
C SER A 230 20.84 -5.67 19.05
N PRO A 231 20.74 -4.45 18.48
CA PRO A 231 19.90 -4.22 17.30
C PRO A 231 20.19 -5.17 16.14
N LEU A 232 21.45 -5.59 15.96
CA LEU A 232 21.85 -6.55 14.93
C LEU A 232 21.31 -7.95 15.26
N ASP A 233 21.38 -8.35 16.53
CA ASP A 233 20.86 -9.62 17.04
C ASP A 233 19.33 -9.66 16.83
N GLN A 234 18.62 -8.54 17.09
CA GLN A 234 17.19 -8.40 16.84
C GLN A 234 16.85 -8.52 15.35
N ALA A 235 17.68 -7.95 14.47
CA ALA A 235 17.48 -8.05 13.03
C ALA A 235 17.66 -9.50 12.53
N VAL A 236 18.62 -10.24 13.08
CA VAL A 236 18.81 -11.67 12.77
C VAL A 236 17.61 -12.50 13.25
N ILE A 237 17.14 -12.28 14.48
CA ILE A 237 15.95 -12.96 15.03
C ILE A 237 14.71 -12.65 14.17
N LEU A 238 14.52 -11.40 13.75
CA LEU A 238 13.42 -11.01 12.87
C LEU A 238 13.54 -11.67 11.48
N GLY A 239 14.76 -11.75 10.93
CA GLY A 239 15.06 -12.44 9.69
C GLY A 239 14.68 -13.93 9.75
N LEU A 240 15.10 -14.63 10.80
CA LEU A 240 14.73 -16.03 11.09
C LEU A 240 13.20 -16.18 11.21
N THR A 241 12.51 -15.21 11.82
CA THR A 241 11.05 -15.21 11.93
C THR A 241 10.39 -15.17 10.54
N VAL A 242 10.86 -14.28 9.66
CA VAL A 242 10.35 -14.15 8.28
C VAL A 242 10.65 -15.40 7.47
N GLU A 243 11.83 -16.00 7.66
CA GLU A 243 12.22 -17.26 7.03
C GLU A 243 11.26 -18.39 7.43
N CYS A 244 11.05 -18.60 8.74
CA CYS A 244 10.11 -19.60 9.25
C CYS A 244 8.69 -19.37 8.70
N GLN A 245 8.24 -18.12 8.64
CA GLN A 245 6.92 -17.77 8.11
C GLN A 245 6.78 -18.14 6.62
N LYS A 246 7.83 -17.95 5.81
CA LYS A 246 7.81 -18.26 4.38
C LYS A 246 7.95 -19.75 4.09
N ARG A 247 8.72 -20.47 4.92
CA ARG A 247 9.00 -21.90 4.74
C ARG A 247 7.80 -22.79 5.06
N GLN A 248 6.95 -22.37 5.99
CA GLN A 248 5.88 -23.20 6.53
C GLN A 248 4.49 -22.73 6.09
N ALA A 249 3.57 -23.68 5.84
CA ALA A 249 2.17 -23.37 5.59
C ALA A 249 1.51 -22.73 6.83
N THR A 250 0.48 -21.91 6.66
CA THR A 250 -0.22 -21.28 7.79
C THR A 250 -0.93 -22.32 8.66
N HIS A 251 -0.43 -22.53 9.88
CA HIS A 251 -0.99 -23.47 10.86
C HIS A 251 -0.86 -22.91 12.28
N THR A 252 -1.73 -23.33 13.19
CA THR A 252 -1.78 -22.82 14.58
C THR A 252 -0.48 -23.02 15.35
N LEU A 253 0.21 -24.13 15.13
CA LEU A 253 1.52 -24.41 15.73
C LEU A 253 2.58 -23.41 15.25
N ASN A 254 2.58 -23.12 13.96
CA ASN A 254 3.54 -22.21 13.33
C ASN A 254 3.30 -20.78 13.80
N THR A 255 2.04 -20.40 14.03
CA THR A 255 1.71 -19.12 14.68
C THR A 255 2.36 -19.01 16.06
N GLU A 256 2.28 -20.04 16.91
CA GLU A 256 2.89 -20.00 18.25
C GLU A 256 4.43 -20.08 18.19
N GLU A 257 5.01 -20.72 17.18
CA GLU A 257 6.45 -20.67 16.89
C GLU A 257 6.88 -19.23 16.55
N LEU A 258 6.25 -18.58 15.57
CA LEU A 258 6.56 -17.21 15.18
C LEU A 258 6.38 -16.21 16.33
N LEU A 259 5.36 -16.41 17.16
CA LEU A 259 5.13 -15.58 18.35
C LEU A 259 6.29 -15.67 19.36
N ALA A 260 6.94 -16.83 19.51
CA ALA A 260 8.09 -16.98 20.39
C ALA A 260 9.29 -16.13 19.94
N TYR A 261 9.56 -16.08 18.63
CA TYR A 261 10.60 -15.20 18.07
C TYR A 261 10.27 -13.71 18.28
N LEU A 262 9.02 -13.32 17.98
CA LEU A 262 8.58 -11.94 18.10
C LEU A 262 8.56 -11.47 19.56
N GLU A 263 8.23 -12.35 20.51
CA GLU A 263 8.25 -12.06 21.94
C GLU A 263 9.67 -11.71 22.43
N ALA A 264 10.69 -12.42 21.95
CA ALA A 264 12.09 -12.11 22.25
C ALA A 264 12.48 -10.68 21.84
N ILE A 265 12.03 -10.22 20.67
CA ILE A 265 12.30 -8.85 20.20
C ILE A 265 11.51 -7.82 21.03
N THR A 266 10.21 -8.07 21.23
CA THR A 266 9.33 -7.09 21.91
C THR A 266 9.63 -6.92 23.40
N ASN A 267 10.26 -7.92 24.03
CA ASN A 267 10.67 -7.84 25.43
C ASN A 267 11.95 -7.02 25.63
N HIS A 268 12.74 -6.81 24.57
CA HIS A 268 14.00 -6.07 24.59
C HIS A 268 14.03 -4.97 23.51
N PRO A 269 13.15 -3.97 23.52
CA PRO A 269 13.10 -2.97 22.46
C PRO A 269 14.35 -2.09 22.49
N LYS A 270 15.26 -2.26 21.51
CA LYS A 270 16.46 -1.39 21.36
C LYS A 270 16.45 -0.55 20.11
N ALA A 271 15.95 -1.11 19.00
CA ALA A 271 15.74 -0.37 17.77
C ALA A 271 14.24 -0.21 17.52
N TRP A 272 13.78 1.04 17.37
CA TRP A 272 12.37 1.36 17.16
C TRP A 272 11.82 0.66 15.92
N CYS A 273 12.51 0.72 14.77
CA CYS A 273 12.07 0.09 13.53
C CYS A 273 11.85 -1.43 13.66
N LEU A 274 12.78 -2.14 14.31
CA LEU A 274 12.69 -3.59 14.51
C LEU A 274 11.54 -3.95 15.47
N SER A 275 11.37 -3.15 16.51
CA SER A 275 10.29 -3.31 17.48
C SER A 275 8.92 -3.07 16.83
N MET A 276 8.80 -2.05 15.97
CA MET A 276 7.59 -1.75 15.19
C MET A 276 7.22 -2.90 14.26
N VAL A 277 8.18 -3.43 13.49
CA VAL A 277 7.93 -4.57 12.59
C VAL A 277 7.54 -5.81 13.38
N ALA A 278 8.22 -6.09 14.50
CA ALA A 278 7.88 -7.23 15.35
C ALA A 278 6.46 -7.12 15.96
N LEU A 279 6.08 -5.93 16.43
CA LEU A 279 4.74 -5.62 16.91
C LEU A 279 3.69 -5.79 15.81
N LEU A 280 3.96 -5.30 14.61
CA LEU A 280 3.04 -5.42 13.47
C LEU A 280 2.83 -6.89 13.07
N MET A 281 3.92 -7.67 12.96
CA MET A 281 3.83 -9.09 12.65
C MET A 281 3.06 -9.83 13.74
N ARG A 282 3.29 -9.50 15.02
CA ARG A 282 2.55 -10.08 16.15
C ARG A 282 1.06 -9.77 16.08
N SER A 283 0.70 -8.50 15.86
CA SER A 283 -0.71 -8.10 15.74
C SER A 283 -1.42 -8.82 14.60
N ARG A 284 -0.75 -9.04 13.47
CA ARG A 284 -1.28 -9.81 12.33
C ARG A 284 -1.52 -11.29 12.67
N LEU A 285 -0.61 -11.90 13.44
CA LEU A 285 -0.75 -13.30 13.89
C LEU A 285 -1.86 -13.48 14.94
N GLU A 286 -2.19 -12.43 15.69
CA GLU A 286 -3.16 -12.48 16.79
C GLU A 286 -4.58 -12.04 16.41
N LYS A 287 -4.77 -11.45 15.22
CA LYS A 287 -6.03 -10.85 14.78
C LYS A 287 -7.24 -11.80 14.86
N ASP A 288 -7.03 -13.09 14.58
CA ASP A 288 -8.11 -14.09 14.52
C ASP A 288 -8.42 -14.71 15.89
N SER A 289 -7.63 -14.38 16.93
CA SER A 289 -7.82 -14.90 18.28
C SER A 289 -8.77 -14.02 19.08
N THR A 290 -9.92 -14.57 19.48
CA THR A 290 -10.91 -13.86 20.31
C THR A 290 -10.34 -13.32 21.63
N ARG A 291 -9.29 -13.94 22.17
CA ARG A 291 -8.64 -13.51 23.42
C ARG A 291 -7.52 -12.50 23.22
N LYS A 292 -6.87 -12.51 22.06
CA LYS A 292 -5.69 -11.65 21.78
C LYS A 292 -6.04 -10.47 20.88
N MET A 293 -7.24 -10.44 20.28
CA MET A 293 -7.72 -9.39 19.38
C MET A 293 -7.73 -7.98 20.00
N GLU A 294 -8.20 -7.82 21.23
CA GLU A 294 -8.21 -6.50 21.89
C GLU A 294 -6.77 -5.99 22.12
N ARG A 295 -5.87 -6.90 22.48
CA ARG A 295 -4.45 -6.59 22.66
C ARG A 295 -3.79 -6.22 21.34
N SER A 296 -4.02 -6.99 20.28
CA SER A 296 -3.47 -6.70 18.96
C SER A 296 -4.01 -5.38 18.40
N MET A 297 -5.28 -5.06 18.68
CA MET A 297 -5.89 -3.79 18.32
C MET A 297 -5.25 -2.61 19.08
N MET A 298 -5.06 -2.72 20.41
CA MET A 298 -4.35 -1.68 21.18
C MET A 298 -2.90 -1.50 20.71
N GLN A 299 -2.21 -2.60 20.38
CA GLN A 299 -0.86 -2.54 19.82
C GLN A 299 -0.85 -1.82 18.47
N LEU A 300 -1.82 -2.11 17.59
CA LEU A 300 -1.94 -1.40 16.31
C LEU A 300 -2.28 0.08 16.50
N GLN A 301 -3.09 0.43 17.50
CA GLN A 301 -3.39 1.83 17.82
C GLN A 301 -2.15 2.58 18.33
N GLU A 302 -1.36 1.99 19.24
CA GLU A 302 -0.13 2.61 19.73
C GLU A 302 0.92 2.77 18.60
N LEU A 303 1.03 1.76 17.73
CA LEU A 303 1.84 1.83 16.51
C LEU A 303 1.38 3.00 15.63
N PHE A 304 0.06 3.16 15.48
CA PHE A 304 -0.54 4.21 14.66
C PHE A 304 -0.29 5.60 15.24
N ASP A 305 -0.57 5.81 16.53
CA ASP A 305 -0.36 7.08 17.24
C ASP A 305 1.13 7.49 17.20
N SER A 306 2.04 6.51 17.21
CA SER A 306 3.48 6.74 17.02
C SER A 306 3.85 7.20 15.60
N ILE A 307 3.08 6.84 14.58
CA ILE A 307 3.36 7.15 13.15
C ILE A 307 2.69 8.47 12.72
N GLU A 308 1.55 8.82 13.31
CA GLU A 308 0.69 9.96 12.92
C GLU A 308 1.45 11.31 12.84
N ASN A 309 2.53 11.47 13.61
CA ASN A 309 3.33 12.68 13.64
C ASN A 309 4.41 12.81 12.55
N HIS A 310 4.69 11.77 11.75
CA HIS A 310 5.87 11.74 10.87
C HIS A 310 5.60 11.38 9.40
N TYR A 311 4.41 10.90 9.05
CA TYR A 311 4.10 10.42 7.70
C TYR A 311 3.16 11.34 6.92
N PRO A 312 3.34 11.50 5.59
CA PRO A 312 2.35 12.14 4.74
C PRO A 312 1.02 11.40 4.80
N GLU A 313 -0.10 12.14 4.87
CA GLU A 313 -1.47 11.61 5.02
C GLU A 313 -1.79 10.50 4.00
N ARG A 314 -1.33 10.65 2.74
CA ARG A 314 -1.55 9.65 1.68
C ARG A 314 -0.81 8.34 1.94
N ASP A 315 0.42 8.40 2.42
CA ASP A 315 1.23 7.21 2.69
C ASP A 315 0.74 6.48 3.95
N LEU A 316 0.28 7.24 4.95
CA LEU A 316 -0.43 6.71 6.11
C LEU A 316 -1.69 5.95 5.70
N ALA A 317 -2.52 6.52 4.83
CA ALA A 317 -3.73 5.89 4.34
C ALA A 317 -3.46 4.58 3.58
N LYS A 318 -2.39 4.54 2.76
CA LYS A 318 -1.96 3.31 2.08
C LYS A 318 -1.54 2.22 3.07
N LEU A 319 -0.77 2.58 4.10
CA LEU A 319 -0.37 1.64 5.14
C LEU A 319 -1.59 1.10 5.90
N LEU A 320 -2.52 1.98 6.29
CA LEU A 320 -3.79 1.58 6.93
C LEU A 320 -4.57 0.60 6.07
N PHE A 321 -4.66 0.86 4.77
CA PHE A 321 -5.32 -0.03 3.84
C PHE A 321 -4.64 -1.42 3.81
N GLN A 322 -3.31 -1.48 3.71
CA GLN A 322 -2.54 -2.73 3.74
C GLN A 322 -2.67 -3.49 5.07
N MET A 323 -2.89 -2.78 6.18
CA MET A 323 -3.15 -3.39 7.49
C MET A 323 -4.58 -3.95 7.63
N GLY A 324 -5.46 -3.69 6.66
CA GLY A 324 -6.87 -4.08 6.71
C GLY A 324 -7.78 -3.06 7.40
N ALA A 325 -7.25 -1.91 7.83
CA ALA A 325 -8.02 -0.80 8.39
C ALA A 325 -8.66 0.05 7.26
N VAL A 326 -9.44 -0.61 6.39
CA VAL A 326 -9.95 -0.03 5.13
C VAL A 326 -10.82 1.21 5.36
N LYS A 327 -11.58 1.28 6.45
CA LYS A 327 -12.43 2.45 6.77
C LYS A 327 -11.61 3.68 7.12
N SER A 328 -10.63 3.54 8.01
CA SER A 328 -9.75 4.64 8.39
C SER A 328 -8.94 5.14 7.19
N ALA A 329 -8.45 4.22 6.36
CA ALA A 329 -7.79 4.56 5.10
C ALA A 329 -8.71 5.34 4.16
N LEU A 330 -9.95 4.86 3.99
CA LEU A 330 -10.97 5.49 3.15
C LEU A 330 -11.27 6.93 3.59
N ASP A 331 -11.40 7.17 4.90
CA ASP A 331 -11.67 8.50 5.45
C ASP A 331 -10.56 9.49 5.11
N ILE A 332 -9.30 9.08 5.25
CA ILE A 332 -8.14 9.91 4.87
C ILE A 332 -8.10 10.11 3.36
N PHE A 333 -8.29 9.06 2.55
CA PHE A 333 -8.31 9.18 1.08
C PHE A 333 -9.39 10.13 0.58
N HIS A 334 -10.55 10.18 1.25
CA HIS A 334 -11.61 11.15 0.97
C HIS A 334 -11.18 12.58 1.29
N GLN A 335 -10.53 12.81 2.45
CA GLN A 335 -10.05 14.14 2.85
C GLN A 335 -9.04 14.71 1.85
N ILE A 336 -8.11 13.87 1.37
CA ILE A 336 -7.10 14.29 0.39
C ILE A 336 -7.59 14.23 -1.07
N HIS A 337 -8.85 13.86 -1.30
CA HIS A 337 -9.45 13.69 -2.63
C HIS A 337 -8.68 12.75 -3.57
N ALA A 338 -8.08 11.69 -3.02
CA ALA A 338 -7.39 10.64 -3.78
C ALA A 338 -8.40 9.61 -4.33
N TRP A 339 -9.19 10.01 -5.32
CA TRP A 339 -10.35 9.24 -5.79
C TRP A 339 -10.03 7.83 -6.31
N GLU A 340 -8.85 7.62 -6.90
CA GLU A 340 -8.39 6.29 -7.33
C GLU A 340 -8.22 5.33 -6.13
N ASP A 341 -7.61 5.82 -5.04
CA ASP A 341 -7.40 5.04 -3.81
C ASP A 341 -8.74 4.80 -3.08
N VAL A 342 -9.67 5.77 -3.12
CA VAL A 342 -11.04 5.63 -2.61
C VAL A 342 -11.79 4.52 -3.34
N VAL A 343 -11.67 4.44 -4.67
CA VAL A 343 -12.28 3.38 -5.48
C VAL A 343 -11.76 2.00 -5.04
N TYR A 344 -10.45 1.88 -4.84
CA TYR A 344 -9.85 0.63 -4.38
C TYR A 344 -10.36 0.21 -3.00
N CYS A 345 -10.50 1.17 -2.09
CA CYS A 345 -11.08 0.93 -0.76
C CYS A 345 -12.51 0.38 -0.85
N TYR A 346 -13.37 1.01 -1.64
CA TYR A 346 -14.74 0.54 -1.82
C TYR A 346 -14.84 -0.81 -2.54
N GLN A 347 -13.98 -1.09 -3.51
CA GLN A 347 -13.92 -2.41 -4.17
C GLN A 347 -13.53 -3.52 -3.18
N SER A 348 -12.59 -3.24 -2.26
CA SER A 348 -12.25 -4.17 -1.19
C SER A 348 -13.41 -4.44 -0.24
N LEU A 349 -14.32 -3.48 -0.05
CA LEU A 349 -15.53 -3.64 0.76
C LEU A 349 -16.68 -4.33 0.00
N GLY A 350 -16.67 -4.27 -1.33
CA GLY A 350 -17.84 -4.44 -2.20
C GLY A 350 -18.52 -5.82 -2.22
N TRP A 351 -17.83 -6.90 -1.89
CA TRP A 351 -18.35 -8.26 -2.11
C TRP A 351 -19.65 -8.59 -1.35
N HIS A 352 -19.87 -7.96 -0.19
CA HIS A 352 -21.10 -8.11 0.62
C HIS A 352 -21.79 -6.78 0.91
N ALA A 353 -21.46 -5.74 0.16
CA ALA A 353 -21.82 -4.39 0.53
C ALA A 353 -23.28 -4.04 0.17
N LYS A 354 -23.90 -3.21 1.03
CA LYS A 354 -25.23 -2.65 0.81
C LYS A 354 -25.23 -1.70 -0.38
N GLU A 355 -26.43 -1.37 -0.86
CA GLU A 355 -26.65 -0.45 -1.98
C GLU A 355 -25.89 0.88 -1.82
N ASP A 356 -25.91 1.50 -0.63
CA ASP A 356 -25.23 2.78 -0.35
C ASP A 356 -23.71 2.75 -0.64
N VAL A 357 -23.07 1.60 -0.39
CA VAL A 357 -21.64 1.42 -0.63
C VAL A 357 -21.36 1.33 -2.12
N TRP A 358 -22.22 0.64 -2.87
CA TRP A 358 -22.14 0.60 -4.33
C TRP A 358 -22.40 1.97 -4.95
N PHE A 359 -23.32 2.75 -4.37
CA PHE A 359 -23.60 4.11 -4.82
C PHE A 359 -22.39 5.01 -4.60
N SER A 360 -21.78 4.94 -3.41
CA SER A 360 -20.57 5.67 -3.06
C SER A 360 -19.39 5.30 -3.94
N LEU A 361 -19.19 4.00 -4.23
CA LEU A 361 -18.21 3.51 -5.19
C LEU A 361 -18.44 4.11 -6.59
N GLY A 362 -19.69 4.13 -7.05
CA GLY A 362 -20.06 4.70 -8.34
C GLY A 362 -19.71 6.19 -8.43
N CYS A 363 -20.01 6.97 -7.40
CA CYS A 363 -19.66 8.39 -7.32
C CYS A 363 -18.14 8.61 -7.29
N ALA A 364 -17.40 7.86 -6.48
CA ALA A 364 -15.95 7.93 -6.42
C ALA A 364 -15.30 7.56 -7.77
N ALA A 365 -15.82 6.54 -8.45
CA ALA A 365 -15.34 6.12 -9.76
C ALA A 365 -15.62 7.18 -10.85
N ILE A 366 -16.76 7.89 -10.79
CA ILE A 366 -17.00 9.05 -11.66
C ILE A 366 -15.96 10.15 -11.40
N ALA A 367 -15.64 10.44 -10.13
CA ALA A 367 -14.65 11.45 -9.75
C ALA A 367 -13.22 11.07 -10.20
N ALA A 368 -12.88 9.78 -10.13
CA ALA A 368 -11.64 9.22 -10.68
C ALA A 368 -11.64 9.08 -12.21
N ASN A 369 -12.75 9.42 -12.88
CA ASN A 369 -12.98 9.24 -14.32
C ASN A 369 -12.88 7.77 -14.81
N ASP A 370 -13.05 6.80 -13.91
CA ASP A 370 -13.18 5.38 -14.25
C ASP A 370 -14.65 5.05 -14.56
N LEU A 371 -15.03 5.25 -15.82
CA LEU A 371 -16.40 5.04 -16.29
C LEU A 371 -16.80 3.55 -16.35
N GLU A 372 -15.86 2.63 -16.34
CA GLU A 372 -16.16 1.19 -16.36
C GLU A 372 -16.56 0.69 -14.97
N VAL A 373 -15.76 1.04 -13.95
CA VAL A 373 -16.09 0.72 -12.55
C VAL A 373 -17.37 1.45 -12.13
N ALA A 374 -17.53 2.72 -12.51
CA ALA A 374 -18.74 3.48 -12.20
C ALA A 374 -20.01 2.80 -12.77
N ALA A 375 -19.96 2.36 -14.04
CA ALA A 375 -21.10 1.70 -14.67
C ALA A 375 -21.47 0.40 -13.94
N LYS A 376 -20.47 -0.43 -13.60
CA LYS A 376 -20.68 -1.68 -12.85
C LYS A 376 -21.28 -1.42 -11.47
N ALA A 377 -20.80 -0.39 -10.77
CA ALA A 377 -21.28 -0.03 -9.44
C ALA A 377 -22.75 0.42 -9.47
N PHE A 378 -23.12 1.35 -10.35
CA PHE A 378 -24.52 1.78 -10.46
C PHE A 378 -25.45 0.71 -11.02
N HIS A 379 -24.98 -0.17 -11.93
CA HIS A 379 -25.73 -1.37 -12.32
C HIS A 379 -26.05 -2.26 -11.12
N ARG A 380 -25.10 -2.39 -10.18
CA ARG A 380 -25.34 -3.15 -8.96
C ARG A 380 -26.33 -2.45 -8.04
N CYS A 381 -26.28 -1.11 -7.91
CA CYS A 381 -27.30 -0.33 -7.18
C CYS A 381 -28.70 -0.61 -7.69
N VAL A 382 -28.93 -0.43 -9.00
CA VAL A 382 -30.28 -0.60 -9.59
C VAL A 382 -30.76 -2.05 -9.60
N SER A 383 -29.84 -3.01 -9.48
CA SER A 383 -30.18 -4.43 -9.30
C SER A 383 -30.59 -4.76 -7.87
N LEU A 384 -30.09 -4.00 -6.88
CA LEU A 384 -30.43 -4.15 -5.46
C LEU A 384 -31.70 -3.38 -5.12
N ASP A 385 -31.82 -2.14 -5.59
CA ASP A 385 -33.03 -1.33 -5.53
C ASP A 385 -33.39 -0.77 -6.91
N SER A 386 -34.47 -1.30 -7.49
CA SER A 386 -34.97 -0.85 -8.79
C SER A 386 -35.56 0.55 -8.76
N TRP A 387 -35.92 1.08 -7.59
CA TRP A 387 -36.58 2.37 -7.42
C TRP A 387 -35.61 3.53 -7.19
N ASN A 388 -34.30 3.26 -7.05
CA ASN A 388 -33.29 4.30 -6.90
C ASN A 388 -33.14 5.12 -8.19
N ALA A 389 -33.86 6.23 -8.25
CA ALA A 389 -33.86 7.15 -9.39
C ALA A 389 -32.49 7.80 -9.62
N GLU A 390 -31.73 8.10 -8.56
CA GLU A 390 -30.43 8.75 -8.66
C GLU A 390 -29.38 7.82 -9.28
N ALA A 391 -29.39 6.53 -8.91
CA ALA A 391 -28.51 5.53 -9.49
C ALA A 391 -28.77 5.36 -11.01
N TRP A 392 -30.04 5.30 -11.42
CA TRP A 392 -30.42 5.29 -12.84
C TRP A 392 -29.99 6.56 -13.59
N ASN A 393 -30.12 7.73 -12.95
CA ASN A 393 -29.69 9.01 -13.52
C ASN A 393 -28.17 9.08 -13.69
N ASN A 394 -27.39 8.63 -12.69
CA ASN A 394 -25.93 8.57 -12.78
C ASN A 394 -25.45 7.54 -13.81
N LEU A 395 -26.14 6.40 -13.92
CA LEU A 395 -25.87 5.41 -14.97
C LEU A 395 -26.11 5.97 -16.37
N SER A 396 -27.16 6.79 -16.54
CA SER A 396 -27.39 7.53 -17.79
C SER A 396 -26.24 8.48 -18.13
N HIS A 397 -25.79 9.27 -17.16
CA HIS A 397 -24.66 10.18 -17.36
C HIS A 397 -23.40 9.44 -17.83
N ILE A 398 -23.14 8.24 -17.29
CA ILE A 398 -22.04 7.39 -17.75
C ILE A 398 -22.25 6.93 -19.20
N TYR A 399 -23.47 6.52 -19.58
CA TYR A 399 -23.77 6.16 -20.97
C TYR A 399 -23.64 7.33 -21.95
N ILE A 400 -24.01 8.54 -21.54
CA ILE A 400 -23.78 9.76 -22.34
C ILE A 400 -22.28 9.95 -22.58
N LYS A 401 -21.45 9.86 -21.54
CA LYS A 401 -19.99 9.96 -21.66
C LYS A 401 -19.38 8.89 -22.56
N LYS A 402 -19.96 7.68 -22.57
CA LYS A 402 -19.56 6.59 -23.48
C LYS A 402 -20.12 6.71 -24.90
N GLY A 403 -20.88 7.75 -25.22
CA GLY A 403 -21.54 7.94 -26.52
C GLY A 403 -22.75 7.03 -26.77
N GLN A 404 -23.18 6.26 -25.78
CA GLN A 404 -24.29 5.30 -25.87
C GLN A 404 -25.64 5.98 -25.57
N LYS A 405 -25.97 7.02 -26.35
CA LYS A 405 -27.13 7.90 -26.09
C LYS A 405 -28.48 7.15 -26.04
N SER A 406 -28.67 6.11 -26.85
CA SER A 406 -29.90 5.30 -26.83
C SER A 406 -30.08 4.53 -25.51
N ARG A 407 -28.98 4.08 -24.88
CA ARG A 407 -29.04 3.44 -23.55
C ARG A 407 -29.29 4.47 -22.46
N ALA A 408 -28.65 5.64 -22.55
CA ALA A 408 -28.90 6.76 -21.64
C ALA A 408 -30.38 7.15 -21.60
N TYR A 409 -31.03 7.23 -22.76
CA TYR A 409 -32.46 7.47 -22.89
C TYR A 409 -33.31 6.43 -22.14
N LEU A 410 -33.00 5.13 -22.30
CA LEU A 410 -33.73 4.06 -21.61
C LEU A 410 -33.52 4.11 -20.09
N THR A 411 -32.29 4.36 -19.64
CA THR A 411 -32.00 4.48 -18.19
C THR A 411 -32.68 5.67 -17.53
N LEU A 412 -32.82 6.80 -18.24
CA LEU A 412 -33.55 7.96 -17.71
C LEU A 412 -35.06 7.70 -17.64
N LYS A 413 -35.62 6.87 -18.53
CA LYS A 413 -37.01 6.43 -18.39
C LYS A 413 -37.24 5.62 -17.12
N GLU A 414 -36.30 4.75 -16.75
CA GLU A 414 -36.38 4.03 -15.47
C GLU A 414 -36.19 4.97 -14.28
N SER A 415 -35.24 5.93 -14.37
CA SER A 415 -35.03 6.97 -13.35
C SER A 415 -36.32 7.75 -13.04
N LEU A 416 -37.06 8.17 -14.08
CA LEU A 416 -38.32 8.89 -13.94
C LEU A 416 -39.46 8.07 -13.30
N LYS A 417 -39.42 6.74 -13.36
CA LYS A 417 -40.38 5.89 -12.62
C LYS A 417 -40.11 5.92 -11.11
N GLY A 418 -38.84 6.00 -10.73
CA GLY A 418 -38.41 6.08 -9.33
C GLY A 418 -38.69 7.45 -8.70
N ASN A 419 -38.44 8.54 -9.44
CA ASN A 419 -38.70 9.90 -8.96
C ASN A 419 -39.19 10.82 -10.10
N TYR A 420 -40.52 10.94 -10.21
CA TYR A 420 -41.19 11.74 -11.24
C TYR A 420 -41.22 13.25 -10.95
N GLU A 421 -40.98 13.66 -9.71
CA GLU A 421 -41.07 15.06 -9.27
C GLU A 421 -39.72 15.80 -9.36
N SER A 422 -38.62 15.09 -9.59
CA SER A 422 -37.30 15.71 -9.71
C SER A 422 -37.11 16.40 -11.06
N TRP A 423 -37.06 17.73 -11.04
CA TRP A 423 -36.79 18.52 -12.24
C TRP A 423 -35.42 18.24 -12.86
N HIS A 424 -34.41 17.86 -12.06
CA HIS A 424 -33.08 17.53 -12.56
C HIS A 424 -33.09 16.31 -13.49
N ILE A 425 -33.89 15.28 -13.15
CA ILE A 425 -34.02 14.07 -13.97
C ILE A 425 -34.76 14.41 -15.27
N TRP A 426 -35.79 15.25 -15.20
CA TRP A 426 -36.50 15.73 -16.39
C TRP A 426 -35.63 16.55 -17.33
N GLU A 427 -34.76 17.40 -16.79
CA GLU A 427 -33.82 18.20 -17.59
C GLU A 427 -32.81 17.29 -18.31
N ASN A 428 -32.22 16.34 -17.59
CA ASN A 428 -31.34 15.33 -18.19
C ASN A 428 -32.06 14.50 -19.27
N PHE A 429 -33.31 14.10 -18.99
CA PHE A 429 -34.14 13.36 -19.94
C PHE A 429 -34.48 14.16 -21.18
N LEU A 430 -34.81 15.44 -21.04
CA LEU A 430 -35.11 16.33 -22.16
C LEU A 430 -33.91 16.46 -23.09
N VAL A 431 -32.72 16.75 -22.55
CA VAL A 431 -31.48 16.90 -23.34
C VAL A 431 -31.19 15.62 -24.13
N VAL A 432 -31.28 14.45 -23.47
CA VAL A 432 -31.04 13.16 -24.14
C VAL A 432 -32.12 12.85 -25.18
N CYS A 433 -33.39 13.21 -24.93
CA CYS A 433 -34.47 12.99 -25.90
C CYS A 433 -34.26 13.79 -27.19
N VAL A 434 -33.84 15.05 -27.08
CA VAL A 434 -33.56 15.91 -28.24
C VAL A 434 -32.37 15.34 -29.03
N ASP A 435 -31.31 14.93 -28.34
CA ASP A 435 -30.10 14.36 -28.93
C ASP A 435 -30.33 13.05 -29.69
N VAL A 436 -31.23 12.21 -29.19
CA VAL A 436 -31.55 10.91 -29.78
C VAL A 436 -32.67 11.03 -30.84
N GLY A 437 -33.35 12.17 -30.92
CA GLY A 437 -34.49 12.37 -31.82
C GLY A 437 -35.81 11.81 -31.30
N ALA A 438 -35.93 11.58 -29.99
CA ALA A 438 -37.18 11.20 -29.32
C ALA A 438 -38.10 12.41 -29.12
N PHE A 439 -38.44 13.12 -30.21
CA PHE A 439 -39.08 14.44 -30.18
C PHE A 439 -40.41 14.48 -29.42
N ARG A 440 -41.20 13.40 -29.46
CA ARG A 440 -42.46 13.31 -28.70
C ARG A 440 -42.21 13.34 -27.19
N ASP A 441 -41.22 12.57 -26.73
CA ASP A 441 -40.87 12.49 -25.32
C ASP A 441 -40.17 13.80 -24.87
N ALA A 442 -39.42 14.45 -25.76
CA ALA A 442 -38.87 15.78 -25.51
C ALA A 442 -39.97 16.84 -25.28
N ILE A 443 -41.03 16.85 -26.09
CA ILE A 443 -42.17 17.78 -25.87
C ILE A 443 -42.83 17.53 -24.51
N ILE A 444 -43.01 16.26 -24.13
CA ILE A 444 -43.59 15.88 -22.82
C ILE A 444 -42.66 16.33 -21.67
N ALA A 445 -41.37 16.08 -21.80
CA ALA A 445 -40.38 16.46 -20.79
C ALA A 445 -40.32 17.97 -20.60
N TYR A 446 -40.36 18.74 -21.70
CA TYR A 446 -40.40 20.20 -21.65
C TYR A 446 -41.67 20.70 -20.95
N ASP A 447 -42.85 20.18 -21.32
CA ASP A 447 -44.12 20.55 -20.69
C ASP A 447 -44.10 20.26 -19.18
N ARG A 448 -43.51 19.13 -18.77
CA ARG A 448 -43.36 18.78 -17.36
C ARG A 448 -42.37 19.70 -16.63
N LEU A 449 -41.27 20.09 -17.26
CA LEU A 449 -40.35 21.07 -16.67
C LEU A 449 -41.02 22.43 -16.46
N MET A 450 -41.95 22.83 -17.32
CA MET A 450 -42.76 24.04 -17.11
C MET A 450 -43.76 23.92 -15.94
N ASP A 451 -44.13 22.69 -15.53
CA ASP A 451 -44.91 22.47 -14.30
C ASP A 451 -44.01 22.57 -13.06
N LEU A 452 -42.81 21.99 -13.14
CA LEU A 452 -41.92 21.79 -11.99
C LEU A 452 -41.04 23.02 -11.69
N ARG A 453 -40.73 23.84 -12.69
CA ARG A 453 -39.85 24.99 -12.56
C ARG A 453 -40.54 26.27 -12.97
N ASP A 454 -40.51 27.24 -12.08
CA ASP A 454 -40.97 28.60 -12.36
C ASP A 454 -40.16 29.21 -13.51
N LYS A 455 -40.88 29.76 -14.49
CA LYS A 455 -40.30 30.47 -15.66
C LYS A 455 -39.31 29.63 -16.48
N TYR A 456 -39.49 28.31 -16.53
CA TYR A 456 -38.66 27.45 -17.37
C TYR A 456 -38.77 27.84 -18.86
N CYS A 457 -37.65 28.18 -19.49
CA CYS A 457 -37.58 28.54 -20.90
C CYS A 457 -36.20 28.17 -21.47
N ASP A 458 -36.16 27.14 -22.33
CA ASP A 458 -34.98 26.79 -23.10
C ASP A 458 -35.25 27.04 -24.59
N VAL A 459 -34.82 28.21 -25.05
CA VAL A 459 -35.00 28.67 -26.44
C VAL A 459 -34.25 27.77 -27.43
N GLN A 460 -33.12 27.18 -27.03
CA GLN A 460 -32.32 26.33 -27.91
C GLN A 460 -33.07 25.03 -28.19
N ILE A 461 -33.59 24.39 -27.15
CA ILE A 461 -34.38 23.15 -27.26
C ILE A 461 -35.66 23.40 -28.05
N LEU A 462 -36.38 24.48 -27.76
CA LEU A 462 -37.55 24.88 -28.55
C LEU A 462 -37.21 25.08 -30.02
N GLY A 463 -36.08 25.73 -30.32
CA GLY A 463 -35.59 25.91 -31.70
C GLY A 463 -35.30 24.60 -32.41
N ILE A 464 -34.72 23.62 -31.71
CA ILE A 464 -34.47 22.27 -32.26
C ILE A 464 -35.80 21.56 -32.55
N LEU A 465 -36.76 21.60 -31.63
CA LEU A 465 -38.08 20.99 -31.82
C LEU A 465 -38.84 21.62 -33.00
N VAL A 466 -38.83 22.95 -33.13
CA VAL A 466 -39.43 23.66 -34.28
C VAL A 466 -38.78 23.24 -35.58
N ARG A 467 -37.44 23.17 -35.62
CA ARG A 467 -36.70 22.74 -36.80
C ARG A 467 -37.06 21.30 -37.17
N ALA A 468 -37.09 20.39 -36.19
CA ALA A 468 -37.44 18.99 -36.39
C ALA A 468 -38.84 18.83 -37.01
N VAL A 469 -39.84 19.52 -36.45
CA VAL A 469 -41.24 19.48 -36.95
C VAL A 469 -41.37 20.14 -38.33
N ASN A 470 -40.69 21.25 -38.59
CA ASN A 470 -40.79 21.95 -39.87
C ASN A 470 -40.08 21.22 -41.01
N GLN A 471 -38.95 20.57 -40.72
CA GLN A 471 -38.18 19.81 -41.70
C GLN A 471 -38.63 18.36 -41.82
N GLY A 472 -39.55 17.88 -40.97
CA GLY A 472 -40.02 16.51 -40.98
C GLY A 472 -38.92 15.49 -40.65
N LEU A 473 -38.04 15.82 -39.69
CA LEU A 473 -36.99 14.90 -39.26
C LEU A 473 -37.59 13.60 -38.73
N LEU A 474 -36.94 12.48 -39.03
CA LEU A 474 -37.38 11.17 -38.54
C LEU A 474 -37.03 11.00 -37.06
N ASP A 475 -38.00 10.50 -36.29
CA ASP A 475 -37.80 10.14 -34.89
C ASP A 475 -37.14 8.75 -34.74
N LEU A 476 -36.89 8.33 -33.50
CA LEU A 476 -36.38 6.99 -33.15
C LEU A 476 -37.15 5.81 -33.76
N LYS A 477 -38.40 6.02 -34.16
CA LYS A 477 -39.30 5.00 -34.73
C LYS A 477 -39.53 5.22 -36.22
N GLU A 478 -38.66 6.00 -36.86
CA GLU A 478 -38.73 6.37 -38.28
C GLU A 478 -40.03 7.11 -38.66
N LYS A 479 -40.67 7.77 -37.69
CA LYS A 479 -41.86 8.60 -37.93
C LYS A 479 -41.45 10.05 -38.13
N SER A 480 -42.09 10.73 -39.06
CA SER A 480 -41.84 12.16 -39.29
C SER A 480 -42.29 12.99 -38.09
N ALA A 481 -41.40 13.85 -37.59
CA ALA A 481 -41.72 14.82 -36.54
C ALA A 481 -42.80 15.82 -36.96
N SER A 482 -43.13 15.95 -38.26
CA SER A 482 -44.23 16.80 -38.74
C SER A 482 -45.57 16.50 -38.04
N ASP A 483 -45.79 15.24 -37.65
CA ASP A 483 -47.02 14.78 -37.00
C ASP A 483 -47.17 15.36 -35.59
N LEU A 484 -46.07 15.82 -34.98
CA LEU A 484 -46.05 16.43 -33.65
C LEU A 484 -46.37 17.93 -33.67
N ARG A 485 -46.67 18.51 -34.84
CA ARG A 485 -47.01 19.94 -34.99
C ARG A 485 -48.12 20.41 -34.04
N PRO A 486 -49.25 19.69 -33.87
CA PRO A 486 -50.30 20.10 -32.94
C PRO A 486 -49.80 20.17 -31.49
N ASN A 487 -48.98 19.20 -31.07
CA ASN A 487 -48.42 19.13 -29.72
C ASN A 487 -47.45 20.29 -29.47
N LEU A 488 -46.58 20.57 -30.45
CA LEU A 488 -45.62 21.68 -30.34
C LEU A 488 -46.32 23.04 -30.31
N LEU A 489 -47.37 23.25 -31.11
CA LEU A 489 -48.15 24.49 -31.06
C LEU A 489 -48.84 24.70 -29.71
N LYS A 490 -49.37 23.63 -29.11
CA LYS A 490 -49.93 23.68 -27.75
C LYS A 490 -48.88 24.08 -26.71
N LEU A 491 -47.68 23.49 -26.78
CA LEU A 491 -46.56 23.84 -25.90
C LEU A 491 -46.14 25.31 -26.05
N MET A 492 -46.02 25.80 -27.29
CA MET A 492 -45.67 27.20 -27.57
C MET A 492 -46.74 28.17 -27.07
N GLY A 493 -48.02 27.85 -27.24
CA GLY A 493 -49.13 28.63 -26.68
C GLY A 493 -49.04 28.74 -25.15
N ARG A 494 -48.71 27.62 -24.49
CA ARG A 494 -48.49 27.61 -23.04
C ARG A 494 -47.28 28.45 -22.63
N GLN A 495 -46.15 28.33 -23.32
CA GLN A 495 -44.93 29.10 -23.03
C GLN A 495 -45.18 30.60 -23.16
N THR A 496 -45.83 31.02 -24.25
CA THR A 496 -46.16 32.43 -24.47
C THR A 496 -47.13 32.96 -23.42
N SER A 497 -48.12 32.17 -23.00
CA SER A 497 -49.06 32.58 -21.94
C SER A 497 -48.35 32.86 -20.61
N GLN A 498 -47.34 32.04 -20.26
CA GLN A 498 -46.54 32.26 -19.05
C GLN A 498 -45.65 33.50 -19.19
N VAL A 499 -45.12 33.81 -20.38
CA VAL A 499 -44.29 35.01 -20.59
C VAL A 499 -45.12 36.30 -20.53
N TYR A 500 -46.33 36.31 -21.11
CA TYR A 500 -47.18 37.50 -21.14
C TYR A 500 -47.85 37.83 -19.80
N LEU A 501 -48.15 36.82 -18.97
CA LEU A 501 -48.79 36.98 -17.65
C LEU A 501 -47.95 37.77 -16.62
N PHE A 502 -46.65 37.98 -16.86
CA PHE A 502 -45.76 38.74 -15.95
C PHE A 502 -45.28 40.09 -16.53
N SER A 503 -45.74 40.46 -17.72
CA SER A 503 -45.44 41.76 -18.37
C SER A 503 -46.55 42.82 -18.21
N LEU A 504 -47.53 42.54 -17.36
CA LEU A 504 -48.63 43.41 -16.89
C LEU A 504 -48.56 43.46 -15.36
#